data_AF-A0A2A6RBJ6-F1
#
_entry.id   AF-A0A2A6RBJ6-F1
#
_cell.length_a   1.000
_cell.length_b   1.000
_cell.length_c   1.000
_cell.angle_alpha   90.00
_cell.angle_beta   90.00
_cell.angle_gamma   90.00
#
_symmetry.space_group_name_H-M   'P 1'
#
loop_
_entity.id
_entity.type
_entity.pdbx_description
1 polymer ?
#
loop_
_entity_poly.entity_id
_entity_poly.type
_entity_poly.pdbx_seq_one_letter_code
_entity_poly.pdbx_strand_id
1 'polypeptide(L)' 'MGNFLGFLVVLGILAGWLNHLYVCFTEQMWGFLIAGAIFFPVGVVHGWGLWLGFW' A
#
# COMPACT_ATOMS: atom_id res chain seq x y z
N MET A 1 -17.90 -15.55 11.18
CA MET A 1 -17.11 -14.34 11.52
C MET A 1 -15.65 -14.40 11.07
N GLY A 2 -14.89 -15.46 11.35
CA GLY A 2 -13.43 -15.50 11.06
C GLY A 2 -13.03 -15.24 9.60
N ASN A 3 -13.68 -15.90 8.64
CA ASN A 3 -13.31 -15.77 7.23
C ASN A 3 -13.62 -14.39 6.62
N PHE A 4 -14.68 -13.73 7.09
CA PHE A 4 -15.05 -12.41 6.58
C PHE A 4 -14.07 -11.33 7.01
N LEU A 5 -13.67 -11.34 8.28
CA LEU A 5 -12.67 -10.39 8.79
C LEU A 5 -11.31 -10.61 8.11
N GLY A 6 -10.89 -11.87 7.94
CA GLY A 6 -9.68 -12.20 7.20
C GLY A 6 -9.70 -11.71 5.74
N PHE A 7 -10.84 -11.86 5.07
CA PHE A 7 -11.04 -11.34 3.71
C PHE A 7 -10.88 -9.82 3.63
N LEU A 8 -11.49 -9.08 4.57
CA LEU A 8 -11.35 -7.62 4.63
C LEU A 8 -9.91 -7.16 4.89
N VAL A 9 -9.16 -7.88 5.74
CA VAL A 9 -7.75 -7.56 5.99
C VAL A 9 -6.91 -7.75 4.73
N VAL A 10 -7.09 -8.85 4.00
CA VAL A 10 -6.35 -9.11 2.75
C VAL A 10 -6.67 -8.04 1.70
N LEU A 11 -7.94 -7.66 1.56
CA LEU A 11 -8.34 -6.57 0.67
C LEU A 11 -7.73 -5.23 1.10
N GLY A 12 -7.70 -4.92 2.38
CA GLY A 12 -7.11 -3.69 2.90
C GLY A 12 -5.60 -3.61 2.64
N ILE A 13 -4.89 -4.73 2.82
CA ILE A 13 -3.45 -4.82 2.52
C ILE A 13 -3.21 -4.59 1.02
N LEU A 14 -3.96 -5.29 0.15
CA LEU A 14 -3.86 -5.11 -1.30
C LEU A 14 -4.19 -3.69 -1.74
N ALA A 15 -5.25 -3.09 -1.19
CA ALA A 15 -5.67 -1.74 -1.53
C ALA A 15 -4.58 -0.70 -1.21
N GLY A 16 -4.01 -0.76 0.00
CA GLY A 16 -2.91 0.12 0.39
C GLY A 16 -1.68 -0.04 -0.49
N TRP A 17 -1.28 -1.28 -0.78
CA TRP A 17 -0.13 -1.54 -1.65
C TRP A 17 -0.36 -1.07 -3.09
N LEU A 18 -1.55 -1.26 -3.65
CA LEU A 18 -1.89 -0.77 -4.99
C LEU A 18 -1.88 0.76 -5.05
N ASN A 19 -2.35 1.45 -4.00
CA ASN A 19 -2.26 2.91 -3.95
C ASN A 19 -0.80 3.39 -3.97
N HIS A 20 0.07 2.74 -3.19
CA HIS A 20 1.51 3.02 -3.19
C HIS A 20 2.12 2.86 -4.58
N LEU A 21 1.81 1.76 -5.27
CA LEU A 21 2.30 1.53 -6.63
C LEU A 21 1.81 2.63 -7.58
N TYR A 22 0.51 2.93 -7.57
CA TYR A 22 -0.08 3.95 -8.43
C TYR A 22 0.63 5.29 -8.24
N VAL A 23 0.71 5.80 -7.01
CA VAL A 23 1.33 7.10 -6.71
C VAL A 23 2.83 7.09 -7.02
N CYS A 24 3.56 6.04 -6.67
CA CYS A 24 5.00 5.99 -6.96
C CYS A 24 5.30 5.94 -8.46
N PHE A 25 4.44 5.31 -9.27
CA PHE A 25 4.58 5.32 -10.72
C PHE A 25 4.22 6.69 -11.32
N THR A 26 3.15 7.36 -10.86
CA THR A 26 2.72 8.65 -11.40
C THR A 26 3.69 9.77 -11.02
N GLU A 27 4.14 9.80 -9.77
CA GLU A 27 5.05 10.82 -9.23
C GLU A 27 6.53 10.50 -9.47
N GLN A 28 6.83 9.43 -10.20
CA GLN A 28 8.20 9.00 -10.53
C GLN A 28 9.09 8.78 -9.28
N MET A 29 8.48 8.35 -8.17
CA MET A 29 9.17 8.07 -6.90
C MET A 29 9.81 6.68 -6.92
N TRP A 30 10.77 6.46 -7.82
CA TRP A 30 11.39 5.16 -8.08
C TRP A 30 12.02 4.51 -6.84
N GLY A 31 12.61 5.31 -5.94
CA GLY A 31 13.17 4.80 -4.68
C GLY A 31 12.10 4.17 -3.78
N PHE A 32 10.95 4.84 -3.63
CA PHE A 32 9.80 4.31 -2.88
C PHE A 32 9.13 3.14 -3.60
N LEU A 33 9.12 3.12 -4.94
CA LEU A 33 8.64 1.98 -5.72
C LEU A 33 9.46 0.72 -5.40
N ILE A 34 10.79 0.81 -5.44
CA ILE A 34 11.69 -0.29 -5.13
C ILE A 34 11.55 -0.69 -3.66
N ALA A 35 11.48 0.28 -2.74
CA ALA A 35 11.29 0.03 -1.32
C ALA A 35 9.97 -0.73 -1.05
N GLY A 36 8.87 -0.37 -1.74
CA GLY A 36 7.59 -1.05 -1.63
C GLY A 36 7.58 -2.46 -2.25
N ALA A 37 8.48 -2.75 -3.19
CA ALA A 37 8.66 -4.09 -3.75
C ALA A 37 9.49 -5.01 -2.85
N ILE A 38 10.53 -4.48 -2.19
CA ILE A 38 11.43 -5.26 -1.31
C ILE A 38 10.84 -5.39 0.10
N PHE A 39 10.23 -4.33 0.62
CA PHE A 39 9.59 -4.26 1.94
C PHE A 39 8.09 -4.08 1.79
N PHE A 40 7.40 -5.16 1.41
CA PHE A 40 5.96 -5.16 1.14
C PHE A 40 5.11 -4.47 2.23
N PRO A 41 5.33 -4.70 3.55
CA PRO A 41 4.56 -4.00 4.59
C PRO A 41 4.72 -2.47 4.58
N VAL A 42 5.91 -1.97 4.19
CA VAL A 42 6.18 -0.52 4.12
C VAL A 42 5.36 0.10 3.01
N GLY A 43 5.27 -0.54 1.83
CA GLY A 43 4.43 -0.06 0.73
C GLY A 43 2.95 0.00 1.10
N VAL A 44 2.45 -0.97 1.87
CA VAL A 44 1.05 -0.96 2.36
C VAL A 44 0.81 0.24 3.28
N VAL A 45 1.67 0.46 4.27
CA VAL A 45 1.53 1.57 5.23
C VAL A 45 1.70 2.92 4.55
N HIS A 46 2.66 3.07 3.65
CA HIS A 46 2.86 4.29 2.88
C HIS A 46 1.63 4.60 2.01
N GLY A 47 1.12 3.61 1.28
CA GLY A 47 -0.07 3.78 0.46
C GLY A 47 -1.32 4.13 1.27
N TRP A 48 -1.53 3.52 2.43
CA TRP A 48 -2.60 3.96 3.35
C TRP A 48 -2.35 5.36 3.90
N GLY A 49 -1.10 5.69 4.22
CA GLY A 49 -0.70 7.02 4.68
C GLY A 49 -1.07 8.11 3.68
N LEU A 50 -0.84 7.88 2.39
CA LEU A 50 -1.20 8.81 1.30
C LEU A 50 -2.72 9.03 1.23
N TRP A 51 -3.52 7.96 1.28
CA TRP A 51 -4.99 8.09 1.27
C TRP A 51 -5.55 8.79 2.51
N LEU A 52 -4.90 8.62 3.66
CA LEU A 52 -5.28 9.27 4.91
C LEU A 52 -4.70 10.69 5.04
N GLY A 53 -3.90 11.15 4.07
CA GLY A 53 -3.32 12.50 4.03
C GLY A 53 -2.18 12.76 5.01
N PHE A 54 -1.45 11.71 5.41
CA PHE A 54 -0.30 11.84 6.31
C PHE A 54 1.01 12.22 5.60
N TRP A 55 1.06 12.06 4.27
CA TRP A 55 2.21 12.29 3.40
C TRP A 55 1.71 12.94 2.11
#